data_AF-A0A2K6VRP2-F1
#
_entry.id   AF-A0A2K6VRP2-F1
#
_cell.length_a   1.000
_cell.length_b   1.000
_cell.length_c   1.000
_cell.angle_alpha   90.00
_cell.angle_beta   90.00
_cell.angle_gamma   90.00
#
_symmetry.space_group_name_H-M   'P 1'
#
loop_
_entity.id
_entity.type
_entity.pdbx_description
1 polymer ?
#
loop_
_entity_poly.entity_id
_entity_poly.type
_entity_poly.pdbx_seq_one_letter_code
_entity_poly.pdbx_strand_id
1 'polypeptide(L)'
;MTTNYRQDMPPPGGYSKFNWARTYPKLFWKGERILGVVVFLFGYGLFQARALKRALLTERFEDKDLYVAMTPFLYAERDRRWLKLLKQNRDYEIKLAEISDDKAWRVGTWYGEPVYFTLQDRWWDPMPCEAYAHSPMKNIHENFEFVHRADHV
;
A
#
# COMPACT_ATOMS: atom_id res chain seq x y z
N MET A 1 56.29 80.09 47.22
CA MET A 1 56.37 78.64 46.98
C MET A 1 55.02 78.19 46.45
N THR A 2 54.90 77.95 45.15
CA THR A 2 53.76 77.21 44.59
C THR A 2 54.34 75.98 43.92
N THR A 3 54.06 74.84 44.55
CA THR A 3 54.49 73.51 44.13
C THR A 3 53.93 73.19 42.75
N ASN A 4 54.80 72.83 41.80
CA ASN A 4 54.40 72.33 40.49
C ASN A 4 53.74 70.95 40.64
N TYR A 5 52.42 70.89 40.61
CA TYR A 5 51.70 69.62 40.52
C TYR A 5 51.56 69.21 39.05
N ARG A 6 51.88 67.94 38.74
CA ARG A 6 51.48 67.28 37.49
C ARG A 6 50.29 66.39 37.82
N GLN A 7 49.11 66.78 37.37
CA GLN A 7 47.89 65.99 37.48
C GLN A 7 47.57 65.41 36.11
N ASP A 8 47.07 64.17 36.08
CA ASP A 8 46.51 63.60 34.85
C ASP A 8 45.20 64.34 34.53
N MET A 9 45.14 64.91 33.33
CA MET A 9 44.03 65.73 32.87
C MET A 9 43.60 65.24 31.50
N PRO A 10 42.30 65.34 31.15
CA PRO A 10 41.88 65.07 29.79
C PRO A 10 42.69 65.93 28.81
N PRO A 11 42.97 65.42 27.60
CA PRO A 11 43.70 66.20 26.61
C PRO A 11 42.98 67.53 26.34
N PRO A 12 43.71 68.61 26.01
CA PRO A 12 43.08 69.87 25.61
C PRO A 12 42.18 69.61 24.39
N GLY A 13 40.86 69.75 24.57
CA GLY A 13 39.83 69.37 23.59
C GLY A 13 38.89 68.25 24.05
N GLY A 14 39.20 67.56 25.16
CA GLY A 14 38.38 66.47 25.71
C GLY A 14 38.53 65.14 24.98
N TYR A 15 37.95 64.07 25.55
CA TYR A 15 37.88 62.75 24.89
C TYR A 15 36.85 62.75 23.76
N SER A 16 37.02 61.85 22.79
CA SER A 16 36.01 61.62 21.74
C SER A 16 34.68 61.21 22.38
N LYS A 17 33.58 61.74 21.84
CA LYS A 17 32.23 61.29 22.24
C LYS A 17 32.10 59.80 21.94
N PHE A 18 31.75 59.00 22.94
CA PHE A 18 31.42 57.59 22.76
C PHE A 18 29.89 57.41 22.70
N ASN A 19 29.44 56.47 21.88
CA ASN A 19 28.02 56.16 21.82
C ASN A 19 27.63 55.21 22.95
N TRP A 20 26.96 55.72 23.97
CA TRP A 20 26.40 54.93 25.06
C TRP A 20 24.96 54.45 24.76
N ALA A 21 24.33 54.95 23.69
CA ALA A 21 22.98 54.57 23.33
C ALA A 21 22.95 53.14 22.77
N ARG A 22 21.87 52.41 23.09
CA ARG A 22 21.62 51.09 22.52
C ARG A 22 21.45 51.20 21.01
N THR A 23 22.32 50.53 20.25
CA THR A 23 22.22 50.43 18.79
C THR A 23 21.67 49.06 18.42
N TYR A 24 20.53 49.03 17.73
CA TYR A 24 19.95 47.78 17.22
C TYR A 24 20.50 47.51 15.81
N PRO A 25 20.88 46.26 15.49
CA PRO A 25 21.23 45.89 14.12
C PRO A 25 19.99 46.05 13.22
N LYS A 26 20.19 46.58 12.00
CA LYS A 26 19.11 46.65 11.02
C LYS A 26 18.72 45.24 10.60
N LEU A 27 17.46 44.86 10.80
CA LEU A 27 16.97 43.55 10.40
C LEU A 27 16.82 43.49 8.87
N PHE A 28 17.60 42.62 8.24
CA PHE A 28 17.52 42.40 6.79
C PHE A 28 16.21 41.72 6.38
N TRP A 29 15.76 40.75 7.18
CA TRP A 29 14.52 40.01 6.95
C TRP A 29 13.34 40.71 7.63
N LYS A 30 12.75 41.69 6.93
CA LYS A 30 11.47 42.26 7.33
C LYS A 30 10.34 41.25 7.10
N GLY A 31 9.25 41.35 7.87
CA GLY A 31 8.10 40.44 7.78
C GLY A 31 7.53 40.29 6.36
N GLU A 32 7.46 41.39 5.60
CA GLU A 32 7.00 41.38 4.20
C GLU A 32 7.88 40.52 3.28
N ARG A 33 9.21 40.55 3.49
CA ARG A 33 10.16 39.74 2.71
C ARG A 33 10.02 38.25 3.05
N ILE A 34 9.85 37.95 4.33
CA ILE A 34 9.61 36.58 4.80
C ILE A 34 8.31 36.05 4.20
N LEU A 35 7.24 36.84 4.22
CA LEU A 35 5.95 36.48 3.61
C LEU A 35 6.10 36.16 2.12
N GLY A 36 6.84 36.99 1.38
CA GLY A 36 7.13 36.74 -0.04
C GLY A 36 7.86 35.42 -0.27
N VAL A 37 8.88 35.11 0.55
CA VAL A 37 9.60 33.82 0.48
C VAL A 37 8.68 32.64 0.81
N VAL A 38 7.85 32.76 1.84
CA VAL A 38 6.91 31.70 2.25
C VAL A 38 5.89 31.42 1.13
N VAL A 39 5.30 32.47 0.54
CA VAL A 39 4.34 32.32 -0.56
C VAL A 39 5.00 31.70 -1.80
N PHE A 40 6.24 32.11 -2.12
CA PHE A 40 7.00 31.52 -3.22
C PHE A 40 7.29 30.03 -3.00
N LEU A 41 7.81 29.66 -1.82
CA LEU A 41 8.09 28.27 -1.47
C LEU A 41 6.82 27.42 -1.46
N PHE A 42 5.71 27.97 -0.98
CA PHE A 42 4.40 27.30 -1.01
C PHE A 42 3.94 27.04 -2.45
N GLY A 43 3.99 28.05 -3.32
CA GLY A 43 3.64 27.90 -4.74
C GLY A 43 4.53 26.90 -5.47
N TYR A 44 5.84 26.93 -5.21
CA TYR A 44 6.79 25.96 -5.75
C TYR A 44 6.51 24.54 -5.25
N GLY A 45 6.20 24.38 -3.96
CA GLY A 45 5.82 23.08 -3.38
C GLY A 45 4.56 22.50 -4.02
N LEU A 46 3.53 23.31 -4.27
CA LEU A 46 2.33 22.87 -4.99
C LEU A 46 2.62 22.44 -6.43
N PHE A 47 3.48 23.20 -7.13
CA PHE A 47 3.92 22.86 -8.48
C PHE A 47 4.66 21.51 -8.51
N GLN A 48 5.62 21.31 -7.60
CA GLN A 48 6.38 20.07 -7.47
C GLN A 48 5.47 18.88 -7.09
N ALA A 49 4.57 19.06 -6.12
CA ALA A 49 3.63 18.02 -5.70
C ALA A 49 2.71 17.59 -6.85
N ARG A 50 2.27 18.53 -7.69
CA ARG A 50 1.49 18.22 -8.90
C ARG A 50 2.31 17.44 -9.93
N ALA A 51 3.58 17.78 -10.14
CA ALA A 51 4.47 17.06 -11.03
C ALA A 51 4.71 15.62 -10.55
N LEU A 52 5.01 15.45 -9.26
CA LEU A 52 5.21 14.13 -8.64
C LEU A 52 3.93 13.28 -8.70
N LYS A 53 2.76 13.86 -8.41
CA LYS A 53 1.48 13.15 -8.50
C LYS A 53 1.21 12.65 -9.92
N ARG A 54 1.59 13.42 -10.96
CA ARG A 54 1.44 12.99 -12.35
C ARG A 54 2.33 11.77 -12.65
N ALA A 55 3.59 11.79 -12.22
CA ALA A 55 4.52 10.66 -12.39
C ALA A 55 4.02 9.39 -11.66
N LEU A 56 3.58 9.51 -10.41
CA LEU A 56 3.01 8.38 -9.67
C LEU A 56 1.73 7.82 -10.30
N LEU A 57 0.92 8.67 -10.93
CA LEU A 57 -0.27 8.22 -11.64
C LEU A 57 0.08 7.48 -12.93
N THR A 58 1.10 7.93 -13.68
CA THR A 58 1.55 7.22 -14.88
C THR A 58 2.10 5.84 -14.54
N GLU A 59 2.95 5.73 -13.52
CA GLU A 59 3.46 4.44 -13.02
C GLU A 59 2.30 3.50 -12.61
N ARG A 60 1.33 3.99 -11.84
CA ARG A 60 0.14 3.20 -11.45
C ARG A 60 -0.73 2.79 -12.64
N PHE A 61 -0.75 3.58 -13.70
CA PHE A 61 -1.47 3.21 -14.92
C PHE A 61 -0.75 2.09 -15.66
N GLU A 62 0.58 2.18 -15.77
CA GLU A 62 1.43 1.13 -16.35
C GLU A 62 1.28 -0.20 -15.57
N ASP A 63 1.34 -0.16 -14.24
CA ASP A 63 1.15 -1.36 -13.40
C ASP A 63 -0.22 -2.03 -13.62
N LYS A 64 -1.28 -1.22 -13.74
CA LYS A 64 -2.64 -1.72 -13.97
C LYS A 64 -2.80 -2.28 -15.37
N ASP A 65 -2.22 -1.64 -16.38
CA ASP A 65 -2.25 -2.12 -17.76
C ASP A 65 -1.55 -3.47 -17.88
N LEU A 66 -0.36 -3.60 -17.26
CA LEU A 66 0.35 -4.87 -17.13
C LEU A 66 -0.49 -5.94 -16.42
N TYR A 67 -1.15 -5.59 -15.31
CA TYR A 67 -2.02 -6.52 -14.60
C TYR A 67 -3.17 -7.01 -15.49
N VAL A 68 -3.85 -6.11 -16.19
CA VAL A 68 -4.96 -6.44 -17.12
C VAL A 68 -4.46 -7.34 -18.25
N ALA A 69 -3.29 -7.04 -18.83
CA ALA A 69 -2.68 -7.84 -19.88
C ALA A 69 -2.32 -9.27 -19.42
N MET A 70 -1.87 -9.43 -18.17
CA MET A 70 -1.50 -10.74 -17.60
C MET A 70 -2.68 -11.52 -17.02
N THR A 71 -3.77 -10.84 -16.66
CA THR A 71 -4.98 -11.42 -16.04
C THR A 71 -5.50 -12.68 -16.77
N PRO A 72 -5.69 -12.72 -18.10
CA PRO A 72 -6.21 -13.91 -18.76
C PRO A 72 -5.30 -15.13 -18.64
N PHE A 73 -3.98 -14.94 -18.62
CA PHE A 73 -3.02 -16.03 -18.43
C PHE A 73 -3.04 -16.54 -16.99
N LEU A 74 -3.02 -15.63 -16.02
CA LEU A 74 -3.06 -15.96 -14.59
C LEU A 74 -4.36 -16.69 -14.23
N TYR A 75 -5.51 -16.23 -14.74
CA TYR A 75 -6.78 -16.92 -14.56
C TYR A 75 -6.77 -18.30 -15.21
N ALA A 76 -6.30 -18.43 -16.45
CA ALA A 76 -6.21 -19.74 -17.10
C ALA A 76 -5.32 -20.73 -16.32
N GLU A 77 -4.19 -20.28 -15.76
CA GLU A 77 -3.32 -21.11 -14.92
C GLU A 77 -3.98 -21.52 -13.61
N ARG A 78 -4.61 -20.55 -12.93
CA ARG A 78 -5.39 -20.77 -11.69
C ARG A 78 -6.50 -21.80 -11.93
N ASP A 79 -7.29 -21.61 -12.97
CA ASP A 79 -8.46 -22.43 -13.26
C ASP A 79 -8.05 -23.86 -13.63
N ARG A 80 -6.95 -24.03 -14.39
CA ARG A 80 -6.35 -25.35 -14.65
C ARG A 80 -5.90 -26.04 -13.36
N ARG A 81 -5.26 -25.30 -12.45
CA ARG A 81 -4.82 -25.85 -11.16
C ARG A 81 -6.01 -26.25 -10.29
N TRP A 82 -7.05 -25.43 -10.25
CA TRP A 82 -8.28 -25.67 -9.50
C TRP A 82 -9.01 -26.91 -10.00
N LEU A 83 -9.26 -27.00 -11.30
CA LEU A 83 -9.93 -28.16 -11.91
C LEU A 83 -9.13 -29.45 -11.74
N LYS A 84 -7.79 -29.38 -11.76
CA LYS A 84 -6.94 -30.55 -11.45
C LYS A 84 -7.12 -31.03 -10.00
N LEU A 85 -7.19 -30.11 -9.04
CA LEU A 85 -7.44 -30.46 -7.64
C LEU A 85 -8.83 -31.10 -7.47
N LEU A 86 -9.86 -30.49 -8.04
CA LEU A 86 -11.22 -31.03 -7.96
C LEU A 86 -11.36 -32.39 -8.64
N LYS A 87 -10.68 -32.59 -9.78
CA LYS A 87 -10.59 -33.91 -10.42
C LYS A 87 -9.95 -34.94 -9.49
N GLN A 88 -8.84 -34.60 -8.82
CA GLN A 88 -8.20 -35.51 -7.85
C GLN A 88 -9.14 -35.85 -6.70
N ASN A 89 -9.86 -34.87 -6.15
CA ASN A 89 -10.83 -35.11 -5.09
C ASN A 89 -11.96 -36.03 -5.54
N ARG A 90 -12.46 -35.85 -6.77
CA ARG A 90 -13.46 -36.74 -7.36
C ARG A 90 -12.93 -38.16 -7.55
N ASP A 91 -11.68 -38.31 -7.99
CA ASP A 91 -11.02 -39.62 -8.11
C ASP A 91 -10.84 -40.30 -6.74
N TYR A 92 -10.59 -39.53 -5.68
CA TYR A 92 -10.56 -40.05 -4.30
C TYR A 92 -11.95 -40.42 -3.78
N GLU A 93 -12.98 -39.62 -4.08
CA GLU A 93 -14.37 -39.91 -3.72
C GLU A 93 -14.84 -41.23 -4.35
N ILE A 94 -14.52 -41.47 -5.64
CA ILE A 94 -14.83 -42.73 -6.34
C ILE A 94 -14.18 -43.91 -5.60
N LYS A 95 -12.88 -43.81 -5.27
CA LYS A 95 -12.18 -44.88 -4.53
C LYS A 95 -12.79 -45.12 -3.15
N LEU A 96 -13.20 -44.06 -2.45
CA LEU A 96 -13.83 -44.20 -1.13
C LEU A 96 -15.20 -44.86 -1.22
N ALA A 97 -16.00 -44.53 -2.24
CA ALA A 97 -17.28 -45.18 -2.51
C ALA A 97 -17.13 -46.66 -2.88
N GLU A 98 -16.10 -47.01 -3.66
CA GLU A 98 -15.75 -48.41 -3.98
C GLU A 98 -15.31 -49.19 -2.73
N ILE A 99 -14.54 -48.56 -1.82
CA ILE A 99 -14.07 -49.19 -0.58
C ILE A 99 -15.22 -49.37 0.43
N SER A 100 -16.19 -48.47 0.49
CA SER A 100 -17.31 -48.53 1.45
C SER A 100 -18.40 -49.54 1.05
N ASP A 101 -18.48 -49.95 -0.23
CA ASP A 101 -19.54 -50.80 -0.81
C ASP A 101 -20.97 -50.28 -0.57
N ASP A 102 -21.11 -48.97 -0.33
CA ASP A 102 -22.40 -48.33 -0.07
C ASP A 102 -23.10 -47.94 -1.37
N LYS A 103 -24.15 -48.67 -1.72
CA LYS A 103 -24.97 -48.42 -2.93
C LYS A 103 -25.73 -47.08 -2.89
N ALA A 104 -25.90 -46.49 -1.71
CA ALA A 104 -26.53 -45.17 -1.57
C ALA A 104 -25.55 -44.04 -1.91
N TRP A 105 -24.24 -44.26 -1.81
CA TRP A 105 -23.24 -43.26 -2.16
C TRP A 105 -23.16 -43.09 -3.68
N ARG A 106 -23.68 -41.98 -4.17
CA ARG A 106 -23.52 -41.56 -5.56
C ARG A 106 -22.51 -40.42 -5.66
N VAL A 107 -21.37 -40.69 -6.29
CA VAL A 107 -20.25 -39.75 -6.44
C VAL A 107 -20.71 -38.41 -7.01
N GLY A 108 -20.35 -37.32 -6.34
CA GLY A 108 -20.73 -35.95 -6.73
C GLY A 108 -22.15 -35.52 -6.33
N THR A 109 -22.83 -36.31 -5.49
CA THR A 109 -24.14 -35.97 -4.92
C THR A 109 -24.14 -36.28 -3.42
N TRP A 110 -25.05 -35.67 -2.67
CA TRP A 110 -25.29 -36.03 -1.29
C TRP A 110 -26.22 -37.26 -1.23
N TYR A 111 -25.66 -38.47 -1.20
CA TYR A 111 -26.41 -39.74 -1.18
C TYR A 111 -27.53 -39.83 -2.24
N GLY A 112 -27.29 -39.26 -3.42
CA GLY A 112 -28.24 -39.24 -4.54
C GLY A 112 -29.04 -37.95 -4.70
N GLU A 113 -28.97 -37.02 -3.74
CA GLU A 113 -29.55 -35.68 -3.86
C GLU A 113 -28.52 -34.65 -4.33
N PRO A 114 -28.88 -33.69 -5.18
CA PRO A 114 -27.98 -32.59 -5.54
C PRO A 114 -27.67 -31.74 -4.29
N VAL A 115 -26.40 -31.35 -4.10
CA VAL A 115 -26.00 -30.49 -2.98
C VAL A 115 -26.70 -29.12 -3.01
N TYR A 116 -26.95 -28.60 -4.21
CA TYR A 116 -27.65 -27.33 -4.44
C TYR A 116 -28.93 -27.55 -5.25
N PHE A 117 -30.08 -27.26 -4.65
CA PHE A 117 -31.38 -27.40 -5.34
C PHE A 117 -31.68 -26.27 -6.34
N THR A 118 -31.12 -25.07 -6.13
CA THR A 118 -31.43 -23.86 -6.92
C THR A 118 -30.43 -23.59 -8.04
N LEU A 119 -29.27 -24.25 -8.04
CA LEU A 119 -28.15 -23.95 -8.94
C LEU A 119 -28.39 -24.40 -10.39
N GLN A 120 -29.20 -25.45 -10.59
CA GLN A 120 -29.43 -26.09 -11.89
C GLN A 120 -28.08 -26.51 -12.53
N ASP A 121 -27.85 -26.16 -13.80
CA ASP A 121 -26.65 -26.52 -14.57
C ASP A 121 -25.48 -25.53 -14.39
N ARG A 122 -25.58 -24.57 -13.46
CA ARG A 122 -24.50 -23.59 -13.23
C ARG A 122 -23.36 -24.22 -12.44
N TRP A 123 -22.15 -23.74 -12.68
CA TRP A 123 -20.99 -24.08 -11.86
C TRP A 123 -21.09 -23.40 -10.49
N TRP A 124 -20.70 -24.11 -9.45
CA TRP A 124 -20.48 -23.55 -8.12
C TRP A 124 -19.11 -23.98 -7.61
N ASP A 125 -18.35 -23.05 -7.05
CA ASP A 125 -17.05 -23.36 -6.49
C ASP A 125 -17.19 -23.98 -5.10
N PRO A 126 -16.60 -25.18 -4.88
CA PRO A 126 -16.52 -25.74 -3.54
C PRO A 126 -15.79 -24.79 -2.59
N MET A 127 -16.24 -24.76 -1.34
CA MET A 127 -15.57 -23.97 -0.31
C MET A 127 -14.14 -24.49 -0.10
N PRO A 128 -13.19 -23.64 0.33
CA PRO A 128 -11.81 -24.08 0.56
C PRO A 128 -11.72 -25.28 1.52
N CYS A 129 -12.57 -25.33 2.54
CA CYS A 129 -12.62 -26.47 3.46
C CYS A 129 -13.05 -27.78 2.78
N GLU A 130 -13.90 -27.73 1.75
CA GLU A 130 -14.35 -28.90 0.98
C GLU A 130 -13.25 -29.35 0.03
N ALA A 131 -12.66 -28.42 -0.72
CA ALA A 131 -11.59 -28.72 -1.68
C ALA A 131 -10.31 -29.24 -1.01
N TYR A 132 -10.02 -28.82 0.22
CA TYR A 132 -8.80 -29.18 0.94
C TYR A 132 -9.04 -30.14 2.12
N ALA A 133 -10.23 -30.76 2.24
CA ALA A 133 -10.61 -31.62 3.36
C ALA A 133 -9.62 -32.76 3.65
N HIS A 134 -8.98 -33.30 2.61
CA HIS A 134 -8.00 -34.40 2.70
C HIS A 134 -6.55 -33.93 2.75
N SER A 135 -6.33 -32.61 2.78
CA SER A 135 -5.01 -32.01 2.75
C SER A 135 -4.65 -31.40 4.11
N PRO A 136 -3.36 -31.22 4.44
CA PRO A 136 -2.99 -30.50 5.66
C PRO A 136 -3.55 -29.08 5.62
N MET A 137 -4.06 -28.59 6.76
CA MET A 137 -4.67 -27.26 6.89
C MET A 137 -3.81 -26.11 6.33
N LYS A 138 -2.47 -26.27 6.34
CA LYS A 138 -1.51 -25.35 5.72
C LYS A 138 -1.83 -25.04 4.26
N ASN A 139 -2.28 -26.03 3.50
CA ASN A 139 -2.59 -25.89 2.08
C ASN A 139 -3.75 -24.95 1.82
N ILE A 140 -4.71 -24.83 2.76
CA ILE A 140 -5.81 -23.87 2.64
C ILE A 140 -5.25 -22.45 2.66
N HIS A 141 -4.33 -22.15 3.58
CA HIS A 141 -3.73 -20.83 3.68
C HIS A 141 -2.82 -20.50 2.50
N GLU A 142 -1.99 -21.44 2.07
CA GLU A 142 -1.08 -21.24 0.94
C GLU A 142 -1.82 -21.07 -0.39
N ASN A 143 -3.00 -21.68 -0.53
CA ASN A 143 -3.74 -21.68 -1.79
C ASN A 143 -5.02 -20.83 -1.78
N PHE A 144 -5.29 -20.10 -0.69
CA PHE A 144 -6.52 -19.32 -0.55
C PHE A 144 -6.70 -18.30 -1.69
N GLU A 145 -5.61 -17.74 -2.19
CA GLU A 145 -5.61 -16.76 -3.29
C GLU A 145 -5.88 -17.39 -4.66
N PHE A 146 -5.64 -18.69 -4.80
CA PHE A 146 -5.79 -19.42 -6.07
C PHE A 146 -7.15 -20.11 -6.22
N VAL A 147 -8.07 -19.90 -5.27
CA VAL A 147 -9.43 -20.43 -5.38
C VAL A 147 -10.14 -19.72 -6.53
N HIS A 148 -10.69 -20.51 -7.46
CA HIS A 148 -11.56 -19.97 -8.51
C HIS A 148 -12.79 -19.33 -7.84
N ARG A 149 -13.24 -18.20 -8.38
CA ARG A 149 -14.42 -17.50 -7.88
C ARG A 149 -15.40 -17.34 -9.03
N ALA A 150 -16.45 -18.15 -9.00
CA ALA A 150 -17.55 -18.12 -9.95
C ALA A 150 -18.31 -16.79 -9.92
N ASP A 151 -18.27 -16.05 -8.81
CA ASP A 151 -18.97 -14.77 -8.63
C ASP A 151 -18.57 -13.66 -9.62
N HIS A 152 -17.52 -13.87 -10.42
CA HIS A 152 -16.98 -12.88 -11.35
C HIS A 152 -17.30 -13.15 -12.83
N VAL A 153 -18.20 -14.10 -13.12
CA VAL A 153 -18.71 -14.41 -14.48
C VAL A 153 -20.24 -14.49 -14.44
#